data_AF-A0A536PAU7-F1
#
_entry.id   AF-A0A536PAU7-F1
#
_cell.length_a   1.000
_cell.length_b   1.000
_cell.length_c   1.000
_cell.angle_alpha   90.00
_cell.angle_beta   90.00
_cell.angle_gamma   90.00
#
_symmetry.space_group_name_H-M   'P 1'
#
loop_
_entity.id
_entity.type
_entity.pdbx_description
1 polymer ?
#
loop_
_entity_poly.entity_id
_entity_poly.type
_entity_poly.pdbx_seq_one_letter_code
_entity_poly.pdbx_strand_id
1 'polypeptide(L)'
;MATEYLDLDDAFDAYAEAVEVSVDRAKDALLNLGQLESALARPQNAGAYENADIVRQGATLLWGVAANHPFAMATNAPLSFYSGLSST
;
A
#
# COMPACT_ATOMS: atom_id res chain seq x y z
N MET A 1 -7.05 -4.29 24.20
CA MET A 1 -6.01 -3.87 23.24
C MET A 1 -6.60 -2.77 22.40
N ALA A 2 -5.94 -1.61 22.30
CA ALA A 2 -6.30 -0.63 21.28
C ALA A 2 -5.93 -1.20 19.91
N THR A 3 -6.83 -1.12 18.93
CA THR A 3 -6.47 -1.45 17.54
C THR A 3 -5.75 -0.23 16.98
N GLU A 4 -4.48 -0.39 16.65
CA GLU A 4 -3.69 0.60 15.94
C GLU A 4 -3.96 0.43 14.45
N TYR A 5 -4.26 1.54 13.77
CA TYR A 5 -4.58 1.56 12.35
C TYR A 5 -3.48 2.28 11.59
N LEU A 6 -3.20 1.80 10.38
CA LEU A 6 -2.21 2.39 9.50
C LEU A 6 -2.60 3.82 9.12
N ASP A 7 -1.63 4.72 9.21
CA ASP A 7 -1.74 6.07 8.67
C ASP A 7 -1.15 6.16 7.25
N LEU A 8 -1.01 7.39 6.74
CA LEU A 8 -0.48 7.62 5.40
C LEU A 8 1.01 7.31 5.31
N ASP A 9 1.80 7.61 6.33
CA ASP A 9 3.24 7.36 6.32
C ASP A 9 3.49 5.85 6.38
N ASP A 10 2.74 5.11 7.21
CA ASP A 10 2.77 3.64 7.22
C ASP A 10 2.44 3.05 5.83
N ALA A 11 1.47 3.64 5.12
CA ALA A 11 1.09 3.19 3.79
C ALA A 11 2.16 3.45 2.74
N PHE A 12 2.86 4.60 2.81
CA PHE A 12 3.98 4.88 1.92
C PHE A 12 5.18 3.98 2.21
N ASP A 13 5.48 3.74 3.49
CA ASP A 13 6.55 2.84 3.91
C ASP A 13 6.29 1.41 3.44
N ALA A 14 5.07 0.91 3.66
CA ALA A 14 4.66 -0.41 3.21
C ALA A 14 4.71 -0.57 1.67
N TYR A 15 4.29 0.47 0.92
CA TYR A 15 4.41 0.46 -0.54
C TYR A 15 5.88 0.49 -0.97
N ALA A 16 6.68 1.40 -0.40
CA ALA A 16 8.09 1.55 -0.70
C ALA A 16 8.86 0.24 -0.49
N GLU A 17 8.59 -0.46 0.62
CA GLU A 17 9.14 -1.79 0.90
C GLU A 17 8.67 -2.82 -0.12
N ALA A 18 7.36 -2.90 -0.41
CA ALA A 18 6.79 -3.90 -1.30
C ALA A 18 7.28 -3.81 -2.75
N VAL A 19 7.59 -2.60 -3.23
CA VAL A 19 8.12 -2.36 -4.59
C VAL A 19 9.62 -2.04 -4.62
N GLU A 20 10.31 -2.15 -3.48
CA GLU A 20 11.75 -1.91 -3.33
C GLU A 20 12.21 -0.53 -3.84
N VAL A 21 11.47 0.54 -3.50
CA VAL A 21 11.80 1.93 -3.83
C VAL A 21 11.97 2.78 -2.56
N SER A 22 12.45 4.02 -2.69
CA SER A 22 12.45 4.94 -1.56
C SER A 22 11.04 5.47 -1.24
N VAL A 23 10.82 5.91 -0.01
CA VAL A 23 9.56 6.54 0.43
C VAL A 23 9.22 7.77 -0.43
N ASP A 24 10.23 8.57 -0.82
CA ASP A 24 10.01 9.70 -1.73
C ASP A 24 9.46 9.24 -3.09
N ARG A 25 9.95 8.11 -3.63
CA ARG A 25 9.42 7.52 -4.86
C ARG A 25 8.04 6.92 -4.68
N ALA A 26 7.72 6.39 -3.51
CA ALA A 26 6.37 5.94 -3.17
C ALA A 26 5.38 7.12 -3.17
N LYS A 27 5.79 8.26 -2.60
CA LYS A 27 5.01 9.51 -2.60
C LYS A 27 4.84 10.05 -4.03
N ASP A 28 5.88 10.03 -4.86
CA ASP A 28 5.80 10.39 -6.28
C ASP A 28 4.86 9.46 -7.09
N ALA A 29 4.73 8.19 -6.68
CA ALA A 29 3.88 7.22 -7.34
C ALA A 29 2.39 7.34 -6.96
N LEU A 30 2.04 8.18 -5.99
CA LEU A 30 0.65 8.38 -5.58
C LEU A 30 -0.16 9.02 -6.70
N LEU A 31 -1.18 8.31 -7.19
CA LEU A 31 -2.10 8.83 -8.20
C LEU A 31 -3.24 9.62 -7.56
N ASN A 32 -3.74 9.14 -6.42
CA ASN A 32 -4.91 9.72 -5.78
C ASN A 32 -4.87 9.51 -4.26
N LEU A 33 -4.64 10.60 -3.53
CA LEU A 33 -4.63 10.61 -2.08
C LEU A 33 -5.96 10.18 -1.46
N GLY A 34 -7.09 10.67 -1.99
CA GLY A 34 -8.41 10.34 -1.45
C GLY A 34 -8.76 8.85 -1.61
N GLN A 35 -8.25 8.19 -2.66
CA GLN A 35 -8.37 6.75 -2.83
C GLN A 35 -7.55 5.96 -1.81
N LEU A 36 -6.36 6.46 -1.44
CA LEU A 36 -5.54 5.87 -0.39
C LEU A 36 -6.19 6.06 0.99
N GLU A 37 -6.60 7.28 1.33
CA GLU A 37 -7.31 7.60 2.58
C GLU A 37 -8.60 6.77 2.72
N SER A 38 -9.36 6.62 1.62
CA SER A 38 -10.54 5.76 1.60
C SER A 38 -10.20 4.29 1.88
N ALA A 39 -9.08 3.79 1.37
CA ALA A 39 -8.64 2.43 1.64
C ALA A 39 -8.24 2.23 3.12
N LEU A 40 -7.56 3.22 3.72
CA LEU A 40 -7.13 3.19 5.13
C LEU A 40 -8.29 3.33 6.12
N ALA A 41 -9.34 4.08 5.76
CA ALA A 41 -10.53 4.24 6.60
C ALA A 41 -11.43 3.00 6.65
N ARG A 42 -11.37 2.12 5.64
CA ARG A 42 -12.20 0.91 5.55
C ARG A 42 -12.07 -0.06 6.74
N PRO A 43 -10.87 -0.49 7.17
CA PRO A 43 -10.72 -1.35 8.35
C PRO A 43 -11.28 -0.70 9.62
N GLN A 44 -11.09 0.61 9.79
CA GLN A 44 -11.62 1.38 10.93
C GLN A 44 -13.15 1.35 10.95
N ASN A 45 -13.77 1.61 9.80
CA ASN A 45 -15.23 1.57 9.64
C ASN A 45 -15.78 0.15 9.89
N ALA A 46 -15.12 -0.89 9.36
CA ALA A 46 -15.52 -2.27 9.58
C ALA A 46 -15.44 -2.67 11.06
N GLY A 47 -14.38 -2.25 11.77
CA GLY A 47 -14.24 -2.46 13.21
C GLY A 47 -15.32 -1.73 14.01
N ALA A 48 -15.55 -0.45 13.72
CA ALA A 48 -16.44 0.42 14.49
C ALA A 48 -17.93 0.14 14.25
N TYR A 49 -18.34 -0.07 13.01
CA TYR A 49 -19.77 -0.15 12.65
C TYR A 49 -20.27 -1.57 12.46
N GLU A 50 -19.40 -2.51 12.13
CA GLU A 50 -19.79 -3.86 11.74
C GLU A 50 -19.18 -4.93 12.65
N ASN A 51 -18.56 -4.54 13.77
CA ASN A 51 -17.87 -5.43 14.71
C ASN A 51 -16.94 -6.45 14.02
N ALA A 52 -16.22 -6.00 12.99
CA ALA A 52 -15.29 -6.84 12.25
C ALA A 52 -14.16 -7.37 13.15
N ASP A 53 -13.87 -8.67 13.08
CA ASP A 53 -12.61 -9.19 13.61
C ASP A 53 -11.39 -8.67 12.81
N ILE A 54 -10.19 -8.86 13.36
CA ILE A 54 -8.94 -8.36 12.76
C ILE A 54 -8.68 -8.93 11.36
N VAL A 55 -9.11 -10.17 11.09
CA VAL A 55 -8.93 -10.82 9.79
C VAL A 55 -9.80 -10.12 8.75
N ARG A 56 -11.05 -9.81 9.10
CA ARG A 56 -11.98 -9.09 8.22
C ARG A 56 -11.56 -7.64 8.02
N GLN A 57 -11.03 -6.98 9.04
CA GLN A 57 -10.44 -5.64 8.90
C GLN A 57 -9.26 -5.66 7.90
N GLY A 58 -8.32 -6.59 8.06
CA GLY A 58 -7.19 -6.75 7.15
C GLY A 58 -7.61 -7.06 5.70
N ALA A 59 -8.59 -7.94 5.52
CA ALA A 59 -9.15 -8.24 4.19
C ALA A 59 -9.78 -7.00 3.54
N THR A 60 -10.46 -6.17 4.32
CA THR A 60 -11.10 -4.93 3.82
C THR A 60 -10.05 -3.89 3.44
N LEU A 61 -8.95 -3.79 4.18
CA LEU A 61 -7.80 -2.96 3.83
C LEU A 61 -7.17 -3.42 2.51
N LEU A 62 -6.81 -4.71 2.41
CA LEU A 62 -6.21 -5.29 1.21
C LEU A 62 -7.09 -5.05 -0.02
N TRP A 63 -8.39 -5.32 0.10
CA TRP A 63 -9.34 -5.06 -0.96
C TRP A 63 -9.42 -3.58 -1.33
N GLY A 64 -9.43 -2.68 -0.33
CA GLY A 64 -9.46 -1.24 -0.55
C GLY A 64 -8.27 -0.75 -1.37
N VAL A 65 -7.06 -1.20 -1.04
CA VAL A 65 -5.83 -0.85 -1.78
C VAL A 65 -5.87 -1.41 -3.20
N ALA A 66 -6.26 -2.69 -3.35
CA ALA A 66 -6.31 -3.34 -4.66
C ALA A 66 -7.37 -2.71 -5.59
N ALA A 67 -8.57 -2.44 -5.09
CA ALA A 67 -9.68 -1.93 -5.89
C ALA A 67 -9.52 -0.45 -6.24
N ASN A 68 -8.91 0.34 -5.35
CA ASN A 68 -8.79 1.77 -5.57
C ASN A 68 -7.59 2.14 -6.45
N HIS A 69 -6.62 1.25 -6.66
CA HIS A 69 -5.37 1.52 -7.39
C HIS A 69 -4.73 2.88 -7.03
N PRO A 70 -4.45 3.16 -5.74
CA PRO A 70 -4.02 4.49 -5.31
C PRO A 70 -2.62 4.87 -5.82
N PHE A 71 -1.80 3.89 -6.21
CA PHE A 71 -0.44 4.08 -6.72
C PHE A 71 -0.33 3.73 -8.20
N ALA A 72 0.56 4.44 -8.90
CA ALA A 72 1.00 4.06 -10.23
C ALA A 72 1.74 2.72 -10.17
N MET A 73 1.47 1.85 -11.14
CA MET A 73 2.21 0.61 -11.29
C MET A 73 3.70 0.93 -11.44
N ALA A 74 4.51 0.44 -10.50
CA ALA A 74 5.96 0.58 -10.57
C ALA A 74 6.47 -0.13 -11.83
N THR A 75 6.76 0.63 -12.88
CA THR A 75 7.35 0.12 -14.13
C THR A 75 8.86 -0.10 -14.04
N ASN A 76 9.45 0.19 -12.88
CA ASN A 76 10.88 0.17 -12.65
C ASN A 76 11.27 -1.01 -11.75
N ALA A 77 11.16 -2.23 -12.27
CA ALA A 77 12.12 -3.25 -11.81
C ALA A 77 13.52 -2.69 -12.10
N PRO A 78 14.46 -2.67 -11.15
CA PRO A 78 15.76 -2.06 -11.37
C PRO A 78 16.42 -2.71 -12.59
N LEU A 79 16.71 -1.88 -13.60
CA LEU A 79 17.46 -2.29 -14.80
C LEU A 79 18.85 -2.88 -14.47
N SER A 80 19.29 -2.83 -13.20
CA SER A 80 20.49 -3.52 -12.71
C SER A 80 20.33 -5.04 -12.64
N PHE A 81 19.11 -5.58 -12.62
CA PHE A 81 18.91 -7.04 -12.57
C PHE A 81 19.22 -7.72 -13.92
N TYR A 82 19.12 -6.98 -15.04
CA TYR A 82 19.36 -7.52 -16.38
C TYR A 82 20.78 -7.28 -16.92
N SER A 83 21.57 -6.37 -16.36
CA SER A 83 22.93 -6.08 -16.84
C SER A 83 23.99 -7.10 -16.39
N GLY A 84 23.66 -7.99 -15.45
CA GLY A 84 24.55 -9.06 -14.96
C GLY A 84 24.54 -10.35 -15.78
N LEU A 85 23.65 -10.49 -16.77
CA LEU A 85 23.49 -11.73 -17.57
C LEU A 85 24.03 -11.63 -19.00
N SER A 86 24.68 -10.52 -19.37
CA SER A 86 25.28 -10.30 -20.69
C SER A 86 26.82 -10.24 -20.66
N SER A 87 27.45 -11.00 -19.78
CA SER A 87 28.91 -11.19 -19.78
C SER A 87 29.29 -12.61 -19.38
N THR A 88 29.00 -13.56 -20.27
CA THR A 88 29.71 -14.84 -20.43
C THR A 88 29.70 -15.23 -21.89
#